data_AF-A0A1V9F4Z1-F1
#
_entry.id   AF-A0A1V9F4Z1-F1
#
_cell.length_a   1.000
_cell.length_b   1.000
_cell.length_c   1.000
_cell.angle_alpha   90.00
_cell.angle_beta   90.00
_cell.angle_gamma   90.00
#
_symmetry.space_group_name_H-M   'P 1'
#
loop_
_entity.id
_entity.type
_entity.pdbx_description
1 polymer ?
#
loop_
_entity_poly.entity_id
_entity_poly.type
_entity_poly.pdbx_seq_one_letter_code
_entity_poly.pdbx_strand_id
1 'polypeptide(L)'
;MKPKFPVQPLVCLALVTLTVACKKTNIINVQQPAACFSTDIHAIYSTYIGPGDAAYIDSVFYFRNCSDSTANITYLWDFGDGNTSTERNPAHRYSKRGRYTVTLEVNDNNQATDTIQKTLTVISGYKEITFGEGHDADPVAIDETAAGDFLLLGSTGYDAGFFLMQLDSLLQQKGQLQYLPASYRLTTMKPTSDGNYIFTGTTTGFTRNNELIKLKPDGSFIWNRISTAADDYYLSVTPSPDGGYVAVSSYPAKDQNNFTVEGARVKKFDANGDMQWDRSLYGEGMENAKEVVVEQDAVIVAGRKRSTACSYCDSVMIVKLNSSGDLVWKNTVFGGLNFYLGFMRIIKHSAGNYVVATGGARGIFVFSPAGLFIDRKLVPDPITAICNTSDGNLAVLQTFTENGFRGTVSKIKMDGTQLWYIIPNGIQSFADSWPISIQPLRKDGILAMMRRVNRTAINYDNYNVMSFLPVRENGVLK
;
A
#
# COMPACT_ATOMS: atom_id res chain seq x y z
N MET A 1 36.58 35.71 -33.44
CA MET A 1 36.71 35.92 -34.90
C MET A 1 36.44 34.60 -35.62
N LYS A 2 35.45 34.60 -36.52
CA LYS A 2 35.01 33.57 -37.50
C LYS A 2 34.51 32.20 -36.94
N PRO A 3 33.69 31.41 -37.68
CA PRO A 3 33.11 31.61 -39.02
C PRO A 3 31.58 31.44 -39.12
N LYS A 4 31.01 32.00 -40.20
CA LYS A 4 29.69 31.66 -40.76
C LYS A 4 29.72 30.24 -41.34
N PHE A 5 28.70 29.44 -41.05
CA PHE A 5 28.38 28.18 -41.76
C PHE A 5 27.41 28.44 -42.94
N PRO A 6 27.28 27.50 -43.89
CA PRO A 6 27.25 27.78 -45.33
C PRO A 6 25.84 28.02 -45.88
N VAL A 7 25.77 28.91 -46.87
CA VAL A 7 24.61 29.04 -47.76
C VAL A 7 24.82 28.06 -48.92
N GLN A 8 23.87 27.14 -49.12
CA GLN A 8 23.84 26.23 -50.26
C GLN A 8 23.68 27.02 -51.59
N PRO A 9 24.25 26.54 -52.71
CA PRO A 9 24.13 27.22 -53.99
C PRO A 9 22.74 27.00 -54.62
N LEU A 10 22.14 28.09 -55.11
CA LEU A 10 21.01 28.03 -56.03
C LEU A 10 21.43 27.31 -57.32
N VAL A 11 20.79 26.20 -57.64
CA VAL A 11 20.84 25.60 -58.97
C VAL A 11 19.83 26.32 -59.85
N CYS A 12 20.28 27.29 -60.65
CA CYS A 12 19.50 27.81 -61.77
C CYS A 12 19.88 27.02 -63.02
N LEU A 13 19.00 26.11 -63.45
CA LEU A 13 19.10 25.44 -64.74
C LEU A 13 18.68 26.45 -65.83
N ALA A 14 19.62 26.91 -66.65
CA ALA A 14 19.33 27.77 -67.78
C ALA A 14 18.77 26.93 -68.95
N LEU A 15 17.48 27.07 -69.21
CA LEU A 15 16.86 26.69 -70.47
C LEU A 15 16.14 27.92 -71.04
N VAL A 16 16.35 28.08 -72.34
CA VAL A 16 16.11 29.27 -73.16
C VAL A 16 14.62 29.64 -73.24
N THR A 17 14.37 30.95 -73.25
CA THR A 17 13.10 31.69 -73.49
C THR A 17 12.09 31.82 -72.35
N LEU A 18 11.61 33.07 -72.21
CA LEU A 18 10.58 33.64 -71.33
C LEU A 18 11.04 34.24 -69.98
N THR A 19 10.68 35.51 -69.85
CA THR A 19 10.81 36.43 -68.71
C THR A 19 10.73 35.76 -67.34
N VAL A 20 11.83 35.79 -66.58
CA VAL A 20 11.84 35.45 -65.16
C VAL A 20 11.31 36.65 -64.38
N ALA A 21 10.00 36.67 -64.13
CA ALA A 21 9.46 37.48 -63.05
C ALA A 21 9.92 36.84 -61.73
N CYS A 22 10.95 37.43 -61.11
CA CYS A 22 11.39 37.02 -59.79
C CYS A 22 10.32 37.47 -58.78
N LYS A 23 9.31 36.62 -58.55
CA LYS A 23 8.29 36.87 -57.52
C LYS A 23 8.99 36.71 -56.17
N LYS A 24 9.13 37.81 -55.43
CA LYS A 24 9.63 37.79 -54.06
C LYS A 24 8.62 37.02 -53.21
N THR A 25 8.85 35.73 -53.01
CA THR A 25 8.06 34.93 -52.08
C THR A 25 8.47 35.35 -50.67
N ASN A 26 7.69 36.23 -50.03
CA ASN A 26 7.80 36.44 -48.59
C ASN A 26 7.27 35.16 -47.92
N ILE A 27 8.17 34.24 -47.59
CA ILE A 27 7.84 33.13 -46.69
C ILE A 27 7.78 33.74 -45.29
N ILE A 28 6.57 33.98 -44.80
CA ILE A 28 6.35 34.24 -43.38
C ILE A 28 6.42 32.88 -42.71
N ASN A 29 7.49 32.61 -41.96
CA ASN A 29 7.48 31.49 -41.02
C ASN A 29 6.46 31.86 -39.93
N VAL A 30 5.23 31.38 -40.07
CA VAL A 30 4.26 31.39 -38.97
C VAL A 30 4.79 30.41 -37.94
N GLN A 31 5.36 30.93 -36.85
CA GLN A 31 5.78 30.09 -35.74
C GLN A 31 4.52 29.45 -35.17
N GLN A 32 4.35 28.14 -35.37
CA GLN A 32 3.24 27.41 -34.76
C GLN A 32 3.37 27.49 -33.23
N PRO A 33 2.24 27.57 -32.50
CA PRO A 33 2.28 27.54 -31.04
C PRO A 33 2.93 26.22 -30.60
N ALA A 34 3.85 26.28 -29.64
CA ALA A 34 4.42 25.10 -29.00
C ALA A 34 3.83 24.98 -27.59
N ALA A 35 2.88 24.08 -27.41
CA ALA A 35 2.16 23.91 -26.16
C ALA A 35 3.09 23.39 -25.05
N CYS A 36 3.18 24.13 -23.95
CA CYS A 36 4.04 23.82 -22.83
C CYS A 36 3.37 24.24 -21.52
N PHE A 37 3.49 23.40 -20.49
CA PHE A 37 3.15 23.82 -19.12
C PHE A 37 3.99 23.14 -18.04
N SER A 38 4.10 23.80 -16.88
CA SER A 38 4.56 23.25 -15.61
C SER A 38 3.44 23.28 -14.57
N THR A 39 3.60 22.49 -13.51
CA THR A 39 2.65 22.43 -12.39
C THR A 39 3.38 22.76 -11.10
N ASP A 40 2.90 23.76 -10.38
CA ASP A 40 3.37 24.10 -9.03
C ASP A 40 2.29 23.74 -8.00
N ILE A 41 2.71 23.20 -6.86
CA ILE A 41 1.82 22.74 -5.79
C ILE A 41 2.16 23.54 -4.54
N HIS A 42 1.19 24.31 -4.03
CA HIS A 42 1.30 24.88 -2.70
C HIS A 42 0.73 23.89 -1.68
N ALA A 43 1.59 23.02 -1.16
CA ALA A 43 1.23 22.10 -0.09
C ALA A 43 1.02 22.85 1.23
N ILE A 44 -0.01 22.46 1.99
CA ILE A 44 -0.37 23.09 3.28
C ILE A 44 0.50 22.52 4.43
N TYR A 45 1.28 21.47 4.19
CA TYR A 45 2.05 20.74 5.22
C TYR A 45 3.56 20.92 4.99
N SER A 46 4.16 21.89 5.70
CA SER A 46 5.56 22.33 5.51
C SER A 46 6.64 21.49 6.23
N THR A 47 6.28 20.38 6.89
CA THR A 47 7.19 19.60 7.76
C THR A 47 7.53 18.21 7.22
N TYR A 48 7.18 17.90 5.97
CA TYR A 48 7.39 16.59 5.37
C TYR A 48 8.80 16.47 4.75
N ILE A 49 9.57 15.46 5.18
CA ILE A 49 10.70 14.95 4.40
C ILE A 49 10.17 13.77 3.60
N GLY A 50 9.97 13.96 2.31
CA GLY A 50 9.66 12.88 1.39
C GLY A 50 9.82 13.32 -0.05
N PRO A 51 9.43 12.47 -1.00
CA PRO A 51 9.60 12.73 -2.43
C PRO A 51 8.98 14.08 -2.81
N GLY A 52 9.78 14.97 -3.41
CA GLY A 52 9.43 16.38 -3.65
C GLY A 52 8.18 16.62 -4.50
N ASP A 53 7.70 15.59 -5.21
CA ASP A 53 6.68 15.73 -6.25
C ASP A 53 5.36 14.99 -5.97
N ALA A 54 5.06 14.68 -4.71
CA ALA A 54 3.74 14.17 -4.33
C ALA A 54 2.71 15.30 -4.26
N ALA A 55 1.66 15.23 -5.07
CA ALA A 55 0.60 16.23 -5.08
C ALA A 55 -0.61 15.80 -4.26
N TYR A 56 -0.98 16.63 -3.28
CA TYR A 56 -1.99 16.29 -2.29
C TYR A 56 -3.39 16.71 -2.75
N ILE A 57 -4.38 15.87 -2.49
CA ILE A 57 -5.78 16.10 -2.88
C ILE A 57 -6.38 17.42 -2.37
N ASP A 58 -5.89 17.90 -1.22
CA ASP A 58 -6.31 19.17 -0.61
C ASP A 58 -5.50 20.39 -1.12
N SER A 59 -4.50 20.18 -1.97
CA SER A 59 -3.68 21.26 -2.53
C SER A 59 -4.35 21.94 -3.73
N VAL A 60 -4.02 23.21 -3.92
CA VAL A 60 -4.30 23.91 -5.17
C VAL A 60 -3.17 23.60 -6.15
N PHE A 61 -3.53 23.13 -7.33
CA PHE A 61 -2.61 22.93 -8.44
C PHE A 61 -2.59 24.19 -9.29
N TYR A 62 -1.43 24.81 -9.41
CA TYR A 62 -1.24 25.97 -10.27
C TYR A 62 -0.58 25.52 -11.57
N PHE A 63 -1.30 25.65 -12.68
CA PHE A 63 -0.79 25.30 -14.00
C PHE A 63 -0.21 26.54 -14.65
N ARG A 64 1.09 26.51 -14.93
CA ARG A 64 1.79 27.61 -15.58
C ARG A 64 2.06 27.27 -17.02
N ASN A 65 1.45 28.03 -17.92
CA ASN A 65 1.68 27.92 -19.35
C ASN A 65 3.02 28.57 -19.74
N CYS A 66 3.84 27.82 -20.49
CA CYS A 66 5.14 28.23 -21.06
C CYS A 66 5.14 28.23 -22.59
N SER A 67 3.96 28.21 -23.22
CA SER A 67 3.82 28.17 -24.68
C SER A 67 4.24 29.51 -25.30
N ASP A 68 5.03 29.44 -26.37
CA ASP A 68 5.48 30.60 -27.14
C ASP A 68 4.62 30.78 -28.39
N SER A 69 4.01 31.96 -28.56
CA SER A 69 3.52 32.44 -29.86
C SER A 69 3.41 33.97 -29.89
N THR A 70 3.45 34.54 -31.10
CA THR A 70 3.44 35.98 -31.38
C THR A 70 2.04 36.56 -31.58
N ALA A 71 0.97 35.77 -31.37
CA ALA A 71 -0.40 36.12 -31.73
C ALA A 71 -1.39 36.01 -30.54
N ASN A 72 -2.68 36.32 -30.78
CA ASN A 72 -3.75 36.21 -29.79
C ASN A 72 -4.12 34.74 -29.56
N ILE A 73 -3.41 34.09 -28.64
CA ILE A 73 -3.58 32.68 -28.29
C ILE A 73 -4.81 32.48 -27.39
N THR A 74 -5.59 31.44 -27.68
CA THR A 74 -6.62 30.89 -26.79
C THR A 74 -6.16 29.57 -26.17
N TYR A 75 -6.65 29.27 -24.97
CA TYR A 75 -6.26 28.10 -24.20
C TYR A 75 -7.49 27.27 -23.87
N LEU A 76 -7.37 25.96 -23.96
CA LEU A 76 -8.34 25.02 -23.42
C LEU A 76 -7.60 23.98 -22.58
N TRP A 77 -7.88 24.00 -21.29
CA TRP A 77 -7.42 23.01 -20.34
C TRP A 77 -8.51 21.98 -20.13
N ASP A 78 -8.14 20.70 -20.19
CA ASP A 78 -8.92 19.59 -19.65
C ASP A 78 -8.08 18.95 -18.53
N PHE A 79 -8.59 18.97 -17.31
CA PHE A 79 -7.89 18.42 -16.15
C PHE A 79 -8.02 16.89 -16.04
N GLY A 80 -8.79 16.25 -16.92
CA GLY A 80 -9.01 14.81 -16.94
C GLY A 80 -9.94 14.29 -15.85
N ASP A 81 -10.57 15.18 -15.08
CA ASP A 81 -11.57 14.88 -14.05
C ASP A 81 -13.00 15.32 -14.43
N GLY A 82 -13.18 15.77 -15.67
CA GLY A 82 -14.42 16.32 -16.21
C GLY A 82 -14.53 17.84 -16.12
N ASN A 83 -13.57 18.52 -15.48
CA ASN A 83 -13.52 19.98 -15.44
C ASN A 83 -12.54 20.55 -16.48
N THR A 84 -12.84 21.76 -16.96
CA THR A 84 -12.04 22.46 -17.96
C THR A 84 -11.79 23.92 -17.56
N SER A 85 -10.80 24.57 -18.17
CA SER A 85 -10.57 26.02 -18.02
C SER A 85 -10.08 26.66 -19.30
N THR A 86 -10.37 27.95 -19.50
CA THR A 86 -9.83 28.76 -20.61
C THR A 86 -8.82 29.82 -20.15
N GLU A 87 -8.48 29.83 -18.87
CA GLU A 87 -7.49 30.76 -18.33
C GLU A 87 -6.08 30.42 -18.83
N ARG A 88 -5.22 31.44 -18.96
CA ARG A 88 -3.83 31.22 -19.36
C ARG A 88 -3.05 30.37 -18.35
N ASN A 89 -3.27 30.62 -17.05
CA ASN A 89 -2.62 29.92 -15.95
C ASN A 89 -3.66 29.54 -14.88
N PRO A 90 -4.46 28.48 -15.07
CA PRO A 90 -5.54 28.15 -14.17
C PRO A 90 -5.03 27.57 -12.85
N ALA A 91 -5.87 27.71 -11.81
CA ALA A 91 -5.78 26.93 -10.59
C ALA A 91 -6.87 25.83 -10.61
N HIS A 92 -6.53 24.61 -10.20
CA HIS A 92 -7.49 23.51 -10.10
C HIS A 92 -7.35 22.71 -8.80
N ARG A 93 -8.44 22.12 -8.35
CA ARG A 93 -8.49 21.23 -7.18
C ARG A 93 -9.17 19.92 -7.58
N TYR A 94 -8.50 18.80 -7.32
CA TYR A 94 -9.07 17.47 -7.57
C TYR A 94 -9.83 17.00 -6.34
N SER A 95 -11.06 16.51 -6.54
CA SER A 95 -11.91 16.03 -5.44
C SER A 95 -11.70 14.55 -5.09
N LYS A 96 -10.95 13.81 -5.92
CA LYS A 96 -10.70 12.37 -5.75
C LYS A 96 -9.25 12.05 -6.03
N ARG A 97 -8.74 10.98 -5.39
CA ARG A 97 -7.42 10.45 -5.71
C ARG A 97 -7.47 9.76 -7.06
N GLY A 98 -6.37 9.81 -7.80
CA GLY A 98 -6.29 9.11 -9.05
C GLY A 98 -5.25 9.65 -10.00
N ARG A 99 -5.23 9.02 -11.17
CA ARG A 99 -4.39 9.41 -12.29
C ARG A 99 -5.23 10.23 -13.26
N TYR A 100 -4.79 11.45 -13.51
CA TYR A 100 -5.46 12.42 -14.37
C TYR A 100 -4.57 12.74 -15.56
N THR A 101 -5.13 12.71 -16.76
CA THR A 101 -4.42 13.15 -17.97
C THR A 101 -4.78 14.60 -18.21
N VAL A 102 -3.89 15.51 -17.80
CA VAL A 102 -4.10 16.95 -18.00
C VAL A 102 -3.68 17.29 -19.42
N THR A 103 -4.60 17.87 -20.17
CA THR A 103 -4.40 18.31 -21.55
C THR A 103 -4.46 19.83 -21.61
N LEU A 104 -3.45 20.43 -22.24
CA LEU A 104 -3.48 21.83 -22.66
C LEU A 104 -3.52 21.85 -24.18
N GLU A 105 -4.58 22.42 -24.72
CA GLU A 105 -4.69 22.81 -26.13
C GLU A 105 -4.47 24.31 -26.26
N VAL A 106 -3.62 24.69 -27.21
CA VAL A 106 -3.26 26.07 -27.51
C VAL A 106 -3.63 26.36 -28.95
N ASN A 107 -4.49 27.34 -29.19
CA ASN A 107 -4.99 27.68 -30.52
C ASN A 107 -4.66 29.13 -30.88
N ASP A 108 -4.00 29.32 -32.02
CA ASP A 108 -3.70 30.61 -32.61
C ASP A 108 -4.79 31.03 -33.62
N ASN A 109 -5.98 31.37 -33.10
CA ASN A 109 -7.13 31.91 -33.84
C ASN A 109 -7.31 31.31 -35.27
N ASN A 110 -7.35 29.98 -35.35
CA ASN A 110 -7.58 29.18 -36.55
C ASN A 110 -6.42 29.09 -37.56
N GLN A 111 -5.20 29.48 -37.21
CA GLN A 111 -4.02 29.25 -38.06
C GLN A 111 -3.27 27.96 -37.72
N ALA A 112 -3.21 27.60 -36.43
CA ALA A 112 -2.62 26.36 -35.96
C ALA A 112 -3.07 26.05 -34.52
N THR A 113 -3.09 24.76 -34.19
CA THR A 113 -3.37 24.24 -32.85
C THR A 113 -2.24 23.32 -32.45
N ASP A 114 -1.80 23.40 -31.20
CA ASP A 114 -0.89 22.42 -30.60
C ASP A 114 -1.44 21.92 -29.27
N THR A 115 -1.14 20.68 -28.92
CA THR A 115 -1.69 19.99 -27.76
C THR A 115 -0.61 19.27 -27.02
N ILE A 116 -0.54 19.47 -25.70
CA ILE A 116 0.34 18.72 -24.81
C ILE A 116 -0.46 18.04 -23.71
N GLN A 117 -0.05 16.81 -23.39
CA GLN A 117 -0.62 16.03 -22.31
C GLN A 117 0.44 15.69 -21.27
N LYS A 118 0.09 15.85 -20.00
CA LYS A 118 0.89 15.31 -18.88
C LYS A 118 0.01 14.50 -17.95
N THR A 119 0.51 13.34 -17.54
CA THR A 119 -0.12 12.55 -16.48
C THR A 119 0.20 13.18 -15.13
N LEU A 120 -0.83 13.51 -14.37
CA LEU A 120 -0.76 13.90 -12.97
C LEU A 120 -1.27 12.75 -12.08
N THR A 121 -0.61 12.51 -10.94
CA THR A 121 -1.09 11.56 -9.93
C THR A 121 -1.43 12.33 -8.67
N VAL A 122 -2.71 12.31 -8.30
CA VAL A 122 -3.22 12.99 -7.10
C VAL A 122 -3.39 11.95 -6.01
N ILE A 123 -2.74 12.19 -4.87
CA ILE A 123 -2.80 11.31 -3.69
C ILE A 123 -3.36 12.06 -2.48
N SER A 124 -3.95 11.35 -1.54
CA SER A 124 -4.47 11.94 -0.30
C SER A 124 -3.39 12.06 0.78
N GLY A 125 -2.14 12.38 0.43
CA GLY A 125 -0.92 12.26 1.25
C GLY A 125 -1.03 11.84 2.73
N TYR A 126 -0.59 12.67 3.68
CA TYR A 126 -0.72 12.36 5.12
C TYR A 126 -2.05 12.89 5.65
N LYS A 127 -2.79 12.05 6.37
CA LYS A 127 -4.00 12.47 7.06
C LYS A 127 -4.06 11.91 8.48
N GLU A 128 -4.27 12.81 9.43
CA GLU A 128 -4.67 12.45 10.78
C GLU A 128 -6.18 12.21 10.82
N ILE A 129 -6.55 11.09 11.41
CA ILE A 129 -7.93 10.73 11.68
C ILE A 129 -8.05 10.56 13.18
N THR A 130 -8.93 11.38 13.73
CA THR A 130 -9.44 11.20 15.08
C THR A 130 -10.68 10.33 14.97
N PHE A 131 -10.66 9.19 15.65
CA PHE A 131 -11.88 8.41 15.85
C PHE A 131 -12.73 9.18 16.87
N GLY A 132 -13.92 9.65 16.48
CA GLY A 132 -14.68 10.72 17.14
C GLY A 132 -14.96 10.63 18.66
N GLU A 133 -15.46 11.75 19.20
CA GLU A 133 -16.03 12.01 20.55
C GLU A 133 -15.16 11.70 21.79
N GLY A 134 -13.85 11.94 21.75
CA GLY A 134 -13.03 11.94 22.97
C GLY A 134 -12.84 10.57 23.60
N HIS A 135 -13.02 9.49 22.82
CA HIS A 135 -12.71 8.14 23.24
C HIS A 135 -11.31 7.73 22.82
N ASP A 136 -10.60 7.05 23.73
CA ASP A 136 -9.32 6.40 23.43
C ASP A 136 -9.57 5.19 22.51
N ALA A 137 -9.38 5.39 21.20
CA ALA A 137 -9.68 4.41 20.18
C ALA A 137 -8.44 4.01 19.36
N ASP A 138 -8.32 2.70 19.14
CA ASP A 138 -7.22 2.05 18.45
C ASP A 138 -7.69 1.45 17.12
N PRO A 139 -7.00 1.69 16.00
CA PRO A 139 -7.30 1.01 14.76
C PRO A 139 -6.76 -0.41 14.81
N VAL A 140 -7.56 -1.34 14.29
CA VAL A 140 -7.21 -2.75 14.22
C VAL A 140 -6.88 -3.13 12.79
N ALA A 141 -7.73 -2.73 11.84
CA ALA A 141 -7.56 -3.01 10.42
C ALA A 141 -8.29 -1.97 9.56
N ILE A 142 -7.84 -1.80 8.33
CA ILE A 142 -8.48 -0.96 7.31
C ILE A 142 -8.41 -1.65 5.96
N ASP A 143 -9.46 -1.55 5.15
CA ASP A 143 -9.52 -2.12 3.81
C ASP A 143 -10.11 -1.12 2.81
N GLU A 144 -9.61 -1.15 1.56
CA GLU A 144 -10.16 -0.35 0.46
C GLU A 144 -11.31 -1.10 -0.24
N THR A 145 -12.50 -0.51 -0.12
CA THR A 145 -13.72 -1.00 -0.78
C THR A 145 -13.59 -0.96 -2.31
N ALA A 146 -14.45 -1.70 -3.01
CA ALA A 146 -14.51 -1.67 -4.47
C ALA A 146 -14.80 -0.27 -5.05
N ALA A 147 -15.45 0.61 -4.28
CA ALA A 147 -15.73 1.99 -4.67
C ALA A 147 -14.53 2.95 -4.52
N GLY A 148 -13.45 2.52 -3.86
CA GLY A 148 -12.30 3.36 -3.50
C GLY A 148 -12.46 4.13 -2.18
N ASP A 149 -13.59 3.93 -1.49
CA ASP A 149 -13.82 4.29 -0.08
C ASP A 149 -13.15 3.25 0.84
N PHE A 150 -13.18 3.42 2.15
CA PHE A 150 -12.59 2.49 3.12
C PHE A 150 -13.57 2.05 4.19
N LEU A 151 -13.34 0.83 4.68
CA LEU A 151 -13.91 0.35 5.93
C LEU A 151 -12.77 0.19 6.93
N LEU A 152 -12.95 0.75 8.12
CA LEU A 152 -12.02 0.63 9.24
C LEU A 152 -12.67 -0.15 10.38
N LEU A 153 -11.93 -1.10 10.94
CA LEU A 153 -12.21 -1.75 12.21
C LEU A 153 -11.38 -1.06 13.30
N GLY A 154 -12.04 -0.54 14.32
CA GLY A 154 -11.39 0.04 15.49
C GLY A 154 -11.91 -0.57 16.80
N SER A 155 -11.19 -0.32 17.88
CA SER A 155 -11.55 -0.71 19.25
C SER A 155 -11.48 0.50 20.17
N THR A 156 -12.43 0.66 21.09
CA THR A 156 -12.40 1.68 22.14
C THR A 156 -11.76 1.06 23.40
N GLY A 157 -10.45 1.21 23.57
CA GLY A 157 -9.68 0.59 24.66
C GLY A 157 -9.71 -0.96 24.69
N TYR A 158 -8.94 -1.57 25.60
CA TYR A 158 -8.83 -3.03 25.70
C TYR A 158 -10.16 -3.73 26.04
N ASP A 159 -11.06 -3.02 26.74
CA ASP A 159 -12.31 -3.58 27.28
C ASP A 159 -13.60 -2.96 26.75
N ALA A 160 -13.57 -1.80 26.06
CA ALA A 160 -14.78 -0.99 25.84
C ALA A 160 -15.48 -1.20 24.48
N GLY A 161 -15.07 -2.19 23.68
CA GLY A 161 -15.81 -2.66 22.50
C GLY A 161 -15.14 -2.36 21.16
N PHE A 162 -15.75 -2.87 20.08
CA PHE A 162 -15.27 -2.70 18.70
C PHE A 162 -16.29 -1.89 17.89
N PHE A 163 -15.81 -1.22 16.85
CA PHE A 163 -16.66 -0.49 15.92
C PHE A 163 -16.17 -0.61 14.48
N LEU A 164 -17.11 -0.45 13.55
CA LEU A 164 -16.82 -0.21 12.15
C LEU A 164 -17.04 1.26 11.81
N MET A 165 -16.12 1.82 11.03
CA MET A 165 -16.19 3.19 10.53
C MET A 165 -16.06 3.18 9.01
N GLN A 166 -17.07 3.72 8.32
CA GLN A 166 -16.97 3.98 6.89
C GLN A 166 -16.24 5.30 6.68
N LEU A 167 -15.30 5.29 5.75
CA LEU A 167 -14.50 6.44 5.37
C LEU A 167 -14.62 6.64 3.86
N ASP A 168 -14.72 7.88 3.39
CA ASP A 168 -14.67 8.15 1.95
C ASP A 168 -13.26 8.02 1.39
N SER A 169 -13.10 8.21 0.07
CA SER A 169 -11.80 8.20 -0.59
C SER A 169 -10.78 9.25 -0.09
N LEU A 170 -11.24 10.25 0.67
CA LEU A 170 -10.43 11.27 1.35
C LEU A 170 -10.16 10.90 2.81
N LEU A 171 -10.60 9.73 3.27
CA LEU A 171 -10.66 9.29 4.67
C LEU A 171 -11.44 10.23 5.59
N GLN A 172 -12.53 10.83 5.12
CA GLN A 172 -13.49 11.50 5.97
C GLN A 172 -14.55 10.49 6.41
N GLN A 173 -14.95 10.55 7.68
CA GLN A 173 -15.98 9.67 8.21
C GLN A 173 -17.30 9.87 7.47
N LYS A 174 -17.86 8.77 6.97
CA LYS A 174 -19.18 8.70 6.35
C LYS A 174 -20.19 8.18 7.35
N GLY A 175 -21.11 9.04 7.77
CA GLY A 175 -22.18 8.65 8.71
C GLY A 175 -21.66 8.44 10.13
N GLN A 176 -22.44 7.71 10.93
CA GLN A 176 -22.15 7.45 12.34
C GLN A 176 -21.26 6.22 12.52
N LEU A 177 -20.56 6.16 13.66
CA LEU A 177 -19.83 4.96 14.07
C LEU A 177 -20.80 3.80 14.28
N GLN A 178 -20.47 2.65 13.71
CA GLN A 178 -21.23 1.42 13.93
C GLN A 178 -20.57 0.59 15.02
N TYR A 179 -21.04 0.74 16.25
CA TYR A 179 -20.58 -0.11 17.36
C TYR A 179 -21.05 -1.55 17.16
N LEU A 180 -20.12 -2.49 17.37
CA LEU A 180 -20.39 -3.92 17.39
C LEU A 180 -20.81 -4.34 18.81
N PRO A 181 -21.47 -5.49 18.98
CA PRO A 181 -21.84 -5.99 20.30
C PRO A 181 -20.64 -6.04 21.25
N ALA A 182 -20.83 -5.65 22.52
CA ALA A 182 -19.75 -5.48 23.49
C ALA A 182 -18.94 -6.76 23.78
N SER A 183 -19.50 -7.94 23.48
CA SER A 183 -18.83 -9.24 23.62
C SER A 183 -17.83 -9.52 22.49
N TYR A 184 -17.83 -8.74 21.41
CA TYR A 184 -16.97 -8.98 20.27
C TYR A 184 -15.53 -8.59 20.61
N ARG A 185 -14.58 -9.44 20.23
CA ARG A 185 -13.14 -9.17 20.27
C ARG A 185 -12.54 -9.64 18.96
N LEU A 186 -12.30 -8.72 18.03
CA LEU A 186 -11.87 -9.03 16.66
C LEU A 186 -10.38 -8.71 16.46
N THR A 187 -9.68 -9.52 15.67
CA THR A 187 -8.22 -9.39 15.48
C THR A 187 -7.81 -9.12 14.04
N THR A 188 -8.60 -9.55 13.06
CA THR A 188 -8.35 -9.29 11.64
C THR A 188 -9.63 -8.94 10.90
N MET A 189 -9.48 -8.30 9.75
CA MET A 189 -10.56 -7.97 8.83
C MET A 189 -10.05 -8.15 7.40
N LYS A 190 -10.77 -8.93 6.58
CA LYS A 190 -10.49 -9.10 5.16
C LYS A 190 -11.77 -9.00 4.33
N PRO A 191 -11.74 -8.31 3.17
CA PRO A 191 -12.89 -8.25 2.28
C PRO A 191 -13.13 -9.61 1.63
N THR A 192 -14.39 -9.95 1.38
CA THR A 192 -14.80 -11.17 0.67
C THR A 192 -15.39 -10.84 -0.69
N SER A 193 -15.39 -11.81 -1.62
CA SER A 193 -15.82 -11.60 -3.02
C SER A 193 -17.30 -11.21 -3.16
N ASP A 194 -18.13 -11.54 -2.18
CA ASP A 194 -19.55 -11.20 -2.09
C ASP A 194 -19.80 -9.80 -1.45
N GLY A 195 -18.76 -8.99 -1.25
CA GLY A 195 -18.86 -7.63 -0.72
C GLY A 195 -19.00 -7.53 0.81
N ASN A 196 -18.85 -8.66 1.51
CA ASN A 196 -18.84 -8.73 2.97
C ASN A 196 -17.40 -8.73 3.53
N TYR A 197 -17.27 -8.96 4.84
CA TYR A 197 -15.99 -9.06 5.51
C TYR A 197 -15.92 -10.30 6.39
N ILE A 198 -14.75 -10.95 6.39
CA ILE A 198 -14.41 -12.06 7.28
C ILE A 198 -13.40 -11.57 8.33
N PHE A 199 -13.61 -12.02 9.56
CA PHE A 199 -12.84 -11.65 10.74
C PHE A 199 -12.42 -12.90 11.50
N THR A 200 -11.30 -12.81 12.20
CA THR A 200 -10.93 -13.72 13.28
C THR A 200 -11.17 -13.04 14.62
N GLY A 201 -11.51 -13.79 15.66
CA GLY A 201 -11.73 -13.23 17.00
C GLY A 201 -12.71 -14.08 17.81
N THR A 202 -13.48 -13.45 18.70
CA THR A 202 -14.59 -14.09 19.41
C THR A 202 -15.82 -13.19 19.42
N THR A 203 -17.02 -13.77 19.44
CA THR A 203 -18.28 -13.04 19.68
C THR A 203 -18.78 -13.17 21.12
N THR A 204 -18.09 -13.93 21.97
CA THR A 204 -18.55 -14.28 23.34
C THR A 204 -17.68 -13.68 24.46
N GLY A 205 -16.61 -12.96 24.12
CA GLY A 205 -15.71 -12.31 25.08
C GLY A 205 -14.66 -13.23 25.71
N PHE A 206 -14.66 -14.53 25.40
CA PHE A 206 -13.66 -15.48 25.90
C PHE A 206 -12.43 -15.52 24.99
N THR A 207 -11.23 -15.33 25.54
CA THR A 207 -9.97 -15.25 24.78
C THR A 207 -9.51 -16.58 24.14
N ARG A 208 -10.16 -17.70 24.45
CA ARG A 208 -9.80 -19.03 23.91
C ARG A 208 -10.80 -19.63 22.93
N ASN A 209 -11.99 -19.04 22.79
CA ASN A 209 -12.97 -19.47 21.78
C ASN A 209 -12.78 -18.65 20.51
N ASN A 210 -11.80 -19.03 19.68
CA ASN A 210 -11.57 -18.32 18.43
C ASN A 210 -12.55 -18.78 17.35
N GLU A 211 -13.09 -17.81 16.65
CA GLU A 211 -14.17 -17.93 15.71
C GLU A 211 -13.75 -17.33 14.37
N LEU A 212 -14.23 -17.92 13.28
CA LEU A 212 -14.39 -17.19 12.02
C LEU A 212 -15.74 -16.48 12.07
N ILE A 213 -15.74 -15.18 11.81
CA ILE A 213 -16.93 -14.33 11.95
C ILE A 213 -17.11 -13.58 10.64
N LYS A 214 -18.31 -13.67 10.05
CA LYS A 214 -18.65 -12.96 8.81
C LYS A 214 -19.69 -11.88 9.10
N LEU A 215 -19.37 -10.65 8.74
CA LEU A 215 -20.23 -9.48 8.92
C LEU A 215 -20.40 -8.74 7.59
N LYS A 216 -21.50 -8.00 7.48
CA LYS A 216 -21.68 -7.00 6.42
C LYS A 216 -20.82 -5.75 6.69
N PRO A 217 -20.60 -4.88 5.69
CA PRO A 217 -19.89 -3.61 5.89
C PRO A 217 -20.55 -2.65 6.88
N ASP A 218 -21.85 -2.83 7.16
CA ASP A 218 -22.62 -2.09 8.17
C ASP A 218 -22.62 -2.77 9.55
N GLY A 219 -21.76 -3.77 9.76
CA GLY A 219 -21.65 -4.51 11.03
C GLY A 219 -22.74 -5.54 11.28
N SER A 220 -23.74 -5.66 10.41
CA SER A 220 -24.78 -6.69 10.55
C SER A 220 -24.16 -8.08 10.51
N PHE A 221 -24.55 -8.92 11.47
CA PHE A 221 -24.11 -10.30 11.57
C PHE A 221 -24.60 -11.15 10.39
N ILE A 222 -23.76 -12.05 9.89
CA ILE A 222 -24.13 -13.06 8.90
C ILE A 222 -24.03 -14.45 9.53
N TRP A 223 -22.83 -14.86 9.94
CA TRP A 223 -22.58 -16.11 10.66
C TRP A 223 -21.26 -16.07 11.43
N ASN A 224 -21.11 -16.97 12.40
CA ASN A 224 -19.82 -17.34 12.99
C ASN A 224 -19.61 -18.86 12.95
N ARG A 225 -18.35 -19.28 13.11
CA ARG A 225 -17.93 -20.67 13.22
C ARG A 225 -16.89 -20.77 14.33
N ILE A 226 -17.29 -21.39 15.44
CA ILE A 226 -16.42 -21.63 16.60
C ILE A 226 -15.40 -22.69 16.21
N SER A 227 -14.13 -22.48 16.55
CA SER A 227 -13.11 -23.51 16.39
C SER A 227 -13.48 -24.74 17.21
N THR A 228 -13.40 -25.91 16.60
CA THR A 228 -13.70 -27.20 17.25
C THR A 228 -12.60 -27.63 18.24
N ALA A 229 -11.47 -26.93 18.28
CA ALA A 229 -10.36 -27.19 19.19
C ALA A 229 -10.30 -26.09 20.27
N ALA A 230 -10.45 -26.49 21.53
CA ALA A 230 -10.66 -25.59 22.69
C ALA A 230 -9.48 -24.62 23.01
N ASP A 231 -8.31 -24.82 22.40
CA ASP A 231 -7.12 -23.97 22.58
C ASP A 231 -6.54 -23.47 21.24
N ASP A 232 -7.34 -23.46 20.18
CA ASP A 232 -6.90 -23.01 18.87
C ASP A 232 -7.08 -21.50 18.72
N TYR A 233 -6.01 -20.81 18.32
CA TYR A 233 -5.97 -19.35 18.19
C TYR A 233 -5.77 -18.93 16.73
N TYR A 234 -6.80 -18.35 16.10
CA TYR A 234 -6.70 -17.83 14.75
C TYR A 234 -5.87 -16.54 14.75
N LEU A 235 -4.69 -16.62 14.13
CA LEU A 235 -3.75 -15.51 13.98
C LEU A 235 -4.11 -14.62 12.78
N SER A 236 -4.62 -15.23 11.71
CA SER A 236 -5.01 -14.55 10.48
C SER A 236 -5.97 -15.40 9.67
N VAL A 237 -6.79 -14.74 8.87
CA VAL A 237 -7.64 -15.36 7.84
C VAL A 237 -7.34 -14.71 6.50
N THR A 238 -7.37 -15.49 5.42
CA THR A 238 -7.23 -15.04 4.04
C THR A 238 -8.31 -15.68 3.18
N PRO A 239 -9.14 -14.90 2.47
CA PRO A 239 -10.08 -15.44 1.49
C PRO A 239 -9.37 -16.24 0.40
N SER A 240 -9.99 -17.34 -0.04
CA SER A 240 -9.46 -18.18 -1.12
C SER A 240 -10.22 -17.95 -2.44
N PRO A 241 -9.59 -18.21 -3.61
CA PRO A 241 -10.22 -17.97 -4.92
C PRO A 241 -11.53 -18.73 -5.17
N ASP A 242 -11.72 -19.87 -4.51
CA ASP A 242 -12.94 -20.68 -4.54
C ASP A 242 -14.10 -20.08 -3.69
N GLY A 243 -13.92 -18.89 -3.11
CA GLY A 243 -14.89 -18.22 -2.25
C GLY A 243 -14.84 -18.64 -0.78
N GLY A 244 -14.00 -19.62 -0.42
CA GLY A 244 -13.78 -20.04 0.96
C GLY A 244 -12.73 -19.22 1.69
N TYR A 245 -12.15 -19.82 2.73
CA TYR A 245 -11.20 -19.14 3.63
C TYR A 245 -10.06 -20.07 4.05
N VAL A 246 -8.87 -19.52 4.22
CA VAL A 246 -7.73 -20.19 4.86
C VAL A 246 -7.38 -19.42 6.12
N ALA A 247 -7.37 -20.10 7.26
CA ALA A 247 -6.95 -19.54 8.53
C ALA A 247 -5.61 -20.14 8.96
N VAL A 248 -4.72 -19.27 9.45
CA VAL A 248 -3.53 -19.68 10.18
C VAL A 248 -3.87 -19.66 11.66
N SER A 249 -3.52 -20.73 12.36
CA SER A 249 -3.74 -20.84 13.79
C SER A 249 -2.54 -21.40 14.55
N SER A 250 -2.55 -21.20 15.85
CA SER A 250 -1.64 -21.86 16.79
C SER A 250 -2.42 -22.66 17.82
N TYR A 251 -1.80 -23.73 18.31
CA TYR A 251 -2.33 -24.55 19.40
C TYR A 251 -1.21 -24.92 20.38
N PRO A 252 -1.49 -25.18 21.67
CA PRO A 252 -0.46 -25.63 22.60
C PRO A 252 0.13 -26.98 22.18
N ALA A 253 1.45 -27.03 21.97
CA ALA A 253 2.21 -28.23 21.67
C ALA A 253 3.34 -28.41 22.71
N LYS A 254 3.88 -29.62 22.82
CA LYS A 254 5.05 -29.90 23.67
C LYS A 254 6.31 -30.01 22.82
N ASP A 255 7.36 -29.30 23.23
CA ASP A 255 8.69 -29.48 22.66
C ASP A 255 9.39 -30.71 23.27
N GLN A 256 10.58 -31.02 22.77
CA GLN A 256 11.40 -32.14 23.23
C GLN A 256 11.78 -32.08 24.72
N ASN A 257 11.70 -30.90 25.34
CA ASN A 257 11.99 -30.65 26.75
C ASN A 257 10.69 -30.55 27.59
N ASN A 258 9.54 -30.88 27.00
CA ASN A 258 8.21 -30.81 27.61
C ASN A 258 7.72 -29.38 27.94
N PHE A 259 8.37 -28.34 27.39
CA PHE A 259 7.87 -26.98 27.47
C PHE A 259 6.67 -26.82 26.52
N THR A 260 5.68 -26.04 26.97
CA THR A 260 4.58 -25.67 26.09
C THR A 260 5.08 -24.65 25.09
N VAL A 261 4.96 -24.97 23.82
CA VAL A 261 5.22 -24.10 22.69
C VAL A 261 3.93 -23.91 21.90
N GLU A 262 3.89 -22.88 21.08
CA GLU A 262 2.83 -22.71 20.09
C GLU A 262 3.14 -23.63 18.91
N GLY A 263 2.24 -24.54 18.54
CA GLY A 263 2.36 -25.41 17.37
C GLY A 263 1.61 -24.84 16.18
N ALA A 264 2.22 -24.86 15.01
CA ALA A 264 1.67 -24.26 13.80
C ALA A 264 0.56 -25.11 13.21
N ARG A 265 -0.53 -24.47 12.81
CA ARG A 265 -1.68 -25.11 12.18
C ARG A 265 -2.29 -24.23 11.10
N VAL A 266 -2.87 -24.85 10.09
CA VAL A 266 -3.54 -24.19 8.98
C VAL A 266 -4.85 -24.92 8.72
N LYS A 267 -5.92 -24.17 8.51
CA LYS A 267 -7.26 -24.71 8.26
C LYS A 267 -7.85 -24.12 7.00
N LYS A 268 -8.58 -24.91 6.24
CA LYS A 268 -9.38 -24.47 5.10
C LYS A 268 -10.85 -24.62 5.41
N PHE A 269 -11.60 -23.63 4.96
CA PHE A 269 -13.05 -23.56 5.05
C PHE A 269 -13.63 -23.29 3.67
N ASP A 270 -14.86 -23.72 3.46
CA ASP A 270 -15.65 -23.30 2.30
C ASP A 270 -16.28 -21.91 2.51
N ALA A 271 -17.08 -21.46 1.54
CA ALA A 271 -17.73 -20.15 1.56
C ALA A 271 -18.76 -19.97 2.70
N ASN A 272 -19.29 -21.07 3.25
CA ASN A 272 -20.20 -21.06 4.39
C ASN A 272 -19.45 -21.06 5.73
N GLY A 273 -18.12 -21.23 5.70
CA GLY A 273 -17.28 -21.33 6.87
C GLY A 273 -17.16 -22.76 7.41
N ASP A 274 -17.62 -23.77 6.67
CA ASP A 274 -17.54 -25.16 7.12
C ASP A 274 -16.14 -25.70 6.81
N MET A 275 -15.55 -26.39 7.79
CA MET A 275 -14.15 -26.82 7.71
C MET A 275 -13.97 -27.96 6.72
N GLN A 276 -13.07 -27.76 5.76
CA GLN A 276 -12.73 -28.72 4.72
C GLN A 276 -11.54 -29.59 5.13
N TRP A 277 -10.51 -28.98 5.74
CA TRP A 277 -9.37 -29.69 6.31
C TRP A 277 -8.66 -28.87 7.39
N ASP A 278 -7.94 -29.58 8.27
CA ASP A 278 -7.11 -29.05 9.35
C ASP A 278 -5.74 -29.73 9.30
N ARG A 279 -4.67 -28.95 9.08
CA ARG A 279 -3.30 -29.44 8.94
C ARG A 279 -2.40 -28.83 10.00
N SER A 280 -1.81 -29.69 10.84
CA SER A 280 -0.67 -29.29 11.67
C SER A 280 0.63 -29.28 10.85
N LEU A 281 1.44 -28.24 11.05
CA LEU A 281 2.81 -28.11 10.53
C LEU A 281 3.88 -28.28 11.61
N TYR A 282 3.47 -28.51 12.86
CA TYR A 282 4.40 -28.71 13.96
C TYR A 282 5.30 -29.93 13.77
N GLY A 283 4.73 -31.05 13.32
CA GLY A 283 5.50 -32.25 12.97
C GLY A 283 6.47 -32.04 11.81
N GLU A 284 6.24 -31.01 10.98
CA GLU A 284 7.16 -30.65 9.90
C GLU A 284 8.33 -29.78 10.36
N GLY A 285 8.29 -29.31 11.61
CA GLY A 285 9.26 -28.44 12.25
C GLY A 285 8.83 -26.97 12.37
N MET A 286 7.60 -26.61 12.00
CA MET A 286 7.10 -25.24 12.13
C MET A 286 6.45 -25.04 13.49
N GLU A 287 7.06 -24.22 14.35
CA GLU A 287 6.49 -23.86 15.64
C GLU A 287 5.36 -22.84 15.43
N ASN A 288 5.61 -21.75 14.70
CA ASN A 288 4.57 -20.74 14.47
C ASN A 288 4.32 -20.50 13.00
N ALA A 289 3.14 -20.87 12.50
CA ALA A 289 2.66 -20.28 11.27
C ALA A 289 2.25 -18.83 11.58
N LYS A 290 2.69 -17.87 10.76
CA LYS A 290 2.46 -16.44 11.01
C LYS A 290 1.55 -15.82 9.97
N GLU A 291 1.71 -16.19 8.71
CA GLU A 291 0.90 -15.67 7.61
C GLU A 291 0.91 -16.63 6.42
N VAL A 292 -0.06 -16.46 5.52
CA VAL A 292 -0.24 -17.27 4.32
C VAL A 292 -0.43 -16.42 3.07
N VAL A 293 0.03 -16.97 1.95
CA VAL A 293 -0.45 -16.63 0.62
C VAL A 293 -1.37 -17.75 0.16
N VAL A 294 -2.57 -17.40 -0.30
CA VAL A 294 -3.51 -18.35 -0.88
C VAL A 294 -3.51 -18.20 -2.39
N GLU A 295 -3.28 -19.30 -3.09
CA GLU A 295 -3.36 -19.41 -4.54
C GLU A 295 -4.60 -20.21 -4.94
N GLN A 296 -4.82 -20.38 -6.25
CA GLN A 296 -5.95 -21.14 -6.77
C GLN A 296 -5.96 -22.59 -6.25
N ASP A 297 -4.81 -23.27 -6.26
CA ASP A 297 -4.69 -24.69 -5.92
C ASP A 297 -3.65 -24.97 -4.83
N ALA A 298 -3.21 -23.94 -4.11
CA ALA A 298 -2.17 -24.07 -3.10
C ALA A 298 -2.27 -23.04 -1.98
N VAL A 299 -1.74 -23.42 -0.83
CA VAL A 299 -1.54 -22.51 0.31
C VAL A 299 -0.06 -22.48 0.62
N ILE A 300 0.52 -21.28 0.63
CA ILE A 300 1.92 -21.08 0.99
C ILE A 300 1.96 -20.43 2.37
N VAL A 301 2.61 -21.10 3.30
CA VAL A 301 2.63 -20.74 4.72
C VAL A 301 4.05 -20.32 5.07
N ALA A 302 4.20 -19.14 5.65
CA ALA A 302 5.44 -18.71 6.26
C ALA A 302 5.33 -18.80 7.78
N GLY A 303 6.38 -19.32 8.39
CA GLY A 303 6.42 -19.50 9.82
C GLY A 303 7.83 -19.61 10.37
N ARG A 304 7.88 -19.62 11.70
CA ARG A 304 9.10 -19.78 12.46
C ARG A 304 9.37 -21.26 12.69
N LYS A 305 10.61 -21.66 12.44
CA LYS A 305 11.20 -22.89 12.95
C LYS A 305 12.23 -22.54 14.01
N ARG A 306 12.00 -22.98 15.24
CA ARG A 306 12.96 -22.79 16.33
C ARG A 306 14.14 -23.73 16.16
N SER A 307 15.34 -23.23 16.38
CA SER A 307 16.54 -24.06 16.44
C SER A 307 16.78 -24.56 17.85
N THR A 308 17.25 -25.80 17.97
CA THR A 308 17.72 -26.38 19.23
C THR A 308 19.16 -25.97 19.54
N ALA A 309 19.87 -25.34 18.60
CA ALA A 309 21.28 -24.96 18.76
C ALA A 309 21.49 -23.74 19.66
N CYS A 310 20.52 -22.82 19.73
CA CYS A 310 20.55 -21.69 20.68
C CYS A 310 19.17 -21.07 20.89
N SER A 311 18.98 -20.34 22.00
CA SER A 311 17.68 -19.80 22.44
C SER A 311 17.00 -18.81 21.47
N TYR A 312 17.74 -18.26 20.51
CA TYR A 312 17.25 -17.27 19.53
C TYR A 312 17.78 -17.55 18.11
N CYS A 313 18.12 -18.80 17.82
CA CYS A 313 18.64 -19.23 16.51
C CYS A 313 17.47 -19.56 15.55
N ASP A 314 16.45 -18.71 15.50
CA ASP A 314 15.24 -18.99 14.75
C ASP A 314 15.48 -18.98 13.24
N SER A 315 14.75 -19.82 12.52
CA SER A 315 14.80 -19.94 11.07
C SER A 315 13.46 -19.56 10.45
N VAL A 316 13.52 -18.95 9.28
CA VAL A 316 12.36 -18.76 8.41
C VAL A 316 12.07 -20.09 7.74
N MET A 317 10.86 -20.59 7.92
CA MET A 317 10.36 -21.78 7.27
C MET A 317 9.20 -21.42 6.35
N ILE A 318 9.24 -21.92 5.13
CA ILE A 318 8.17 -21.77 4.15
C ILE A 318 7.70 -23.15 3.71
N VAL A 319 6.38 -23.32 3.62
CA VAL A 319 5.71 -24.57 3.28
C VAL A 319 4.70 -24.31 2.19
N LYS A 320 4.59 -25.22 1.22
CA LYS A 320 3.47 -25.28 0.28
C LYS A 320 2.60 -26.49 0.58
N LEU A 321 1.31 -26.24 0.73
CA LEU A 321 0.26 -27.25 0.80
C LEU A 321 -0.54 -27.23 -0.50
N ASN A 322 -1.02 -28.40 -0.94
CA ASN A 322 -1.98 -28.50 -2.04
C ASN A 322 -3.40 -28.11 -1.55
N SER A 323 -4.38 -28.13 -2.44
CA SER A 323 -5.79 -27.84 -2.13
C SER A 323 -6.41 -28.78 -1.09
N SER A 324 -5.87 -29.99 -0.92
CA SER A 324 -6.28 -30.98 0.08
C SER A 324 -5.57 -30.82 1.44
N GLY A 325 -4.61 -29.90 1.56
CA GLY A 325 -3.82 -29.68 2.77
C GLY A 325 -2.60 -30.59 2.91
N ASP A 326 -2.25 -31.37 1.88
CA ASP A 326 -1.04 -32.20 1.89
C ASP A 326 0.20 -31.38 1.60
N LEU A 327 1.30 -31.76 2.27
CA LEU A 327 2.60 -31.14 2.06
C LEU A 327 3.13 -31.42 0.66
N VAL A 328 3.37 -30.36 -0.12
CA VAL A 328 4.02 -30.43 -1.44
C VAL A 328 5.52 -30.25 -1.30
N TRP A 329 5.94 -29.17 -0.64
CA TRP A 329 7.35 -28.91 -0.33
C TRP A 329 7.48 -28.06 0.93
N LYS A 330 8.67 -28.10 1.54
CA LYS A 330 9.08 -27.22 2.63
C LYS A 330 10.54 -26.82 2.47
N ASN A 331 10.85 -25.58 2.83
CA ASN A 331 12.20 -25.06 2.84
C ASN A 331 12.43 -24.26 4.13
N THR A 332 13.69 -24.22 4.58
CA THR A 332 14.09 -23.51 5.79
C THR A 332 15.38 -22.78 5.52
N VAL A 333 15.43 -21.52 5.96
CA VAL A 333 16.63 -20.68 5.88
C VAL A 333 16.88 -20.11 7.25
N PHE A 334 18.14 -20.17 7.70
CA PHE A 334 18.53 -19.57 8.96
C PHE A 334 18.19 -18.08 8.96
N GLY A 335 17.45 -17.61 9.97
CA GLY A 335 16.98 -16.24 10.06
C GLY A 335 18.11 -15.22 10.16
N GLY A 336 19.29 -15.69 10.60
CA GLY A 336 20.51 -14.90 10.67
C GLY A 336 20.42 -13.83 11.75
N LEU A 337 21.36 -13.88 12.70
CA LEU A 337 21.40 -13.14 13.97
C LEU A 337 20.58 -13.85 15.07
N ASN A 338 21.11 -13.87 16.30
CA ASN A 338 20.48 -14.51 17.48
C ASN A 338 19.24 -13.72 17.95
N PHE A 339 18.19 -13.68 17.13
CA PHE A 339 16.95 -12.96 17.39
C PHE A 339 15.72 -13.86 17.32
N TYR A 340 14.74 -13.52 18.17
CA TYR A 340 13.40 -14.07 18.12
C TYR A 340 12.65 -13.58 16.86
N LEU A 341 12.22 -14.50 16.00
CA LEU A 341 11.40 -14.18 14.82
C LEU A 341 9.91 -14.07 15.18
N GLY A 342 9.57 -13.06 15.98
CA GLY A 342 8.20 -12.85 16.47
C GLY A 342 7.22 -12.36 15.40
N PHE A 343 7.66 -11.40 14.59
CA PHE A 343 6.90 -10.86 13.47
C PHE A 343 7.40 -11.43 12.15
N MET A 344 6.46 -11.94 11.36
CA MET A 344 6.71 -12.43 10.02
C MET A 344 5.52 -12.08 9.13
N ARG A 345 5.83 -11.70 7.89
CA ARG A 345 4.86 -11.51 6.83
C ARG A 345 5.29 -12.23 5.57
N ILE A 346 4.34 -12.71 4.78
CA ILE A 346 4.58 -13.30 3.46
C ILE A 346 3.68 -12.65 2.42
N ILE A 347 4.27 -12.30 1.27
CA ILE A 347 3.55 -11.88 0.09
C ILE A 347 4.03 -12.67 -1.13
N LYS A 348 3.16 -12.80 -2.13
CA LYS A 348 3.55 -13.23 -3.47
C LYS A 348 3.88 -12.00 -4.31
N HIS A 349 5.11 -11.88 -4.76
CA HIS A 349 5.57 -10.78 -5.60
C HIS A 349 5.03 -10.93 -7.04
N SER A 350 4.95 -9.82 -7.78
CA SER A 350 4.45 -9.81 -9.16
C SER A 350 5.31 -10.64 -10.13
N ALA A 351 6.60 -10.85 -9.80
CA ALA A 351 7.48 -11.78 -10.53
C ALA A 351 7.25 -13.26 -10.17
N GLY A 352 6.28 -13.56 -9.30
CA GLY A 352 5.90 -14.91 -8.89
C GLY A 352 6.67 -15.47 -7.68
N ASN A 353 7.75 -14.82 -7.25
CA ASN A 353 8.51 -15.19 -6.06
C ASN A 353 7.70 -14.95 -4.77
N TYR A 354 8.00 -15.73 -3.72
CA TYR A 354 7.48 -15.47 -2.38
C TYR A 354 8.49 -14.63 -1.61
N VAL A 355 8.01 -13.58 -0.96
CA VAL A 355 8.84 -12.66 -0.16
C VAL A 355 8.38 -12.77 1.28
N VAL A 356 9.29 -13.20 2.16
CA VAL A 356 9.05 -13.33 3.59
C VAL A 356 9.81 -12.23 4.32
N ALA A 357 9.10 -11.31 4.96
CA ALA A 357 9.69 -10.25 5.76
C ALA A 357 9.64 -10.60 7.24
N THR A 358 10.70 -10.24 7.98
CA THR A 358 10.83 -10.52 9.41
C THR A 358 11.23 -9.28 10.19
N GLY A 359 10.64 -9.11 11.37
CA GLY A 359 10.91 -7.95 12.22
C GLY A 359 12.31 -7.95 12.83
N GLY A 360 12.58 -8.87 13.76
CA GLY A 360 13.80 -8.88 14.58
C GLY A 360 15.10 -9.02 13.78
N ALA A 361 15.09 -9.78 12.69
CA ALA A 361 16.26 -9.96 11.84
C ALA A 361 16.41 -8.87 10.75
N ARG A 362 15.47 -7.91 10.68
CA ARG A 362 15.36 -6.88 9.63
C ARG A 362 15.43 -7.45 8.21
N GLY A 363 15.05 -8.71 8.07
CA GLY A 363 15.38 -9.54 6.93
C GLY A 363 14.19 -9.69 5.99
N ILE A 364 14.45 -9.52 4.70
CA ILE A 364 13.54 -9.85 3.60
C ILE A 364 14.14 -11.04 2.86
N PHE A 365 13.46 -12.19 2.92
CA PHE A 365 13.90 -13.45 2.33
C PHE A 365 13.08 -13.71 1.07
N VAL A 366 13.77 -13.94 -0.04
CA VAL A 366 13.14 -14.20 -1.33
C VAL A 366 13.25 -15.67 -1.65
N PHE A 367 12.11 -16.28 -1.98
CA PHE A 367 12.00 -17.67 -2.39
C PHE A 367 11.41 -17.75 -3.79
N SER A 368 11.93 -18.66 -4.61
CA SER A 368 11.36 -18.99 -5.92
C SER A 368 9.95 -19.57 -5.78
N PRO A 369 9.16 -19.66 -6.87
CA PRO A 369 7.87 -20.35 -6.86
C PRO A 369 7.97 -21.83 -6.42
N ALA A 370 9.14 -22.46 -6.59
CA ALA A 370 9.44 -23.81 -6.15
C ALA A 370 9.86 -23.90 -4.67
N GLY A 371 9.89 -22.77 -3.95
CA GLY A 371 10.27 -22.69 -2.54
C GLY A 371 11.78 -22.62 -2.28
N LEU A 372 12.61 -22.65 -3.34
CA LEU A 372 14.07 -22.51 -3.19
C LEU A 372 14.43 -21.10 -2.74
N PHE A 373 15.30 -20.98 -1.74
CA PHE A 373 15.84 -19.69 -1.30
C PHE A 373 16.70 -19.06 -2.40
N ILE A 374 16.45 -17.80 -2.70
CA ILE A 374 17.15 -17.04 -3.73
C ILE A 374 18.10 -16.03 -3.08
N ASP A 375 17.59 -15.22 -2.16
CA ASP A 375 18.32 -14.05 -1.65
C ASP A 375 17.78 -13.58 -0.31
N ARG A 376 18.62 -12.89 0.47
CA ARG A 376 18.25 -12.18 1.69
C ARG A 376 18.69 -10.73 1.59
N LYS A 377 17.76 -9.81 1.81
CA LYS A 377 18.00 -8.38 1.95
C LYS A 377 17.84 -7.94 3.39
N LEU A 378 18.56 -6.89 3.75
CA LEU A 378 18.41 -6.20 5.03
C LEU A 378 17.85 -4.81 4.77
N VAL A 379 16.94 -4.38 5.63
CA VAL A 379 16.46 -3.00 5.68
C VAL A 379 16.99 -2.32 6.95
N PRO A 380 16.99 -0.97 7.02
CA PRO A 380 17.58 -0.25 8.16
C PRO A 380 16.94 -0.64 9.51
N ASP A 381 15.61 -0.71 9.53
CA ASP A 381 14.79 -0.85 10.73
C ASP A 381 13.96 -2.15 10.77
N PRO A 382 13.59 -2.65 11.96
CA PRO A 382 12.67 -3.77 12.11
C PRO A 382 11.39 -3.63 11.29
N ILE A 383 11.04 -4.71 10.57
CA ILE A 383 9.86 -4.75 9.70
C ILE A 383 8.62 -5.13 10.49
N THR A 384 7.55 -4.35 10.32
CA THR A 384 6.22 -4.63 10.87
C THR A 384 5.27 -5.20 9.81
N ALA A 385 5.31 -4.65 8.60
CA ALA A 385 4.51 -5.13 7.49
C ALA A 385 5.19 -4.88 6.13
N ILE A 386 4.74 -5.59 5.11
CA ILE A 386 5.27 -5.47 3.73
C ILE A 386 4.13 -5.64 2.74
N CYS A 387 4.19 -4.92 1.62
CA CYS A 387 3.30 -5.17 0.50
C CYS A 387 3.99 -4.94 -0.85
N ASN A 388 3.39 -5.48 -1.91
CA ASN A 388 3.79 -5.15 -3.27
C ASN A 388 3.43 -3.70 -3.60
N THR A 389 4.15 -3.13 -4.55
CA THR A 389 3.78 -1.90 -5.22
C THR A 389 3.38 -2.19 -6.66
N SER A 390 2.54 -1.33 -7.26
CA SER A 390 2.04 -1.50 -8.64
C SER A 390 3.15 -1.55 -9.69
N ASP A 391 4.30 -0.95 -9.42
CA ASP A 391 5.48 -0.91 -10.30
C ASP A 391 6.47 -2.08 -10.07
N GLY A 392 6.05 -3.12 -9.34
CA GLY A 392 6.86 -4.33 -9.14
C GLY A 392 7.97 -4.20 -8.09
N ASN A 393 7.94 -3.15 -7.27
CA ASN A 393 8.80 -2.99 -6.11
C ASN A 393 8.09 -3.45 -4.82
N LEU A 394 8.73 -3.19 -3.68
CA LEU A 394 8.21 -3.50 -2.36
C LEU A 394 8.05 -2.22 -1.55
N ALA A 395 6.98 -2.14 -0.77
CA ALA A 395 6.81 -1.15 0.29
C ALA A 395 6.89 -1.84 1.64
N VAL A 396 7.72 -1.31 2.52
CA VAL A 396 8.06 -1.90 3.82
C VAL A 396 7.68 -0.91 4.90
N LEU A 397 6.83 -1.35 5.82
CA LEU A 397 6.45 -0.62 7.01
C LEU A 397 7.38 -1.05 8.15
N GLN A 398 8.06 -0.09 8.77
CA GLN A 398 9.12 -0.37 9.73
C GLN A 398 8.94 0.44 11.02
N THR A 399 9.64 0.02 12.06
CA THR A 399 9.68 0.70 13.36
C THR A 399 11.11 1.16 13.65
N PHE A 400 11.36 2.46 13.54
CA PHE A 400 12.62 3.09 13.94
C PHE A 400 12.66 3.24 15.47
N THR A 401 13.78 2.88 16.11
CA THR A 401 13.87 2.81 17.58
C THR A 401 14.92 3.73 18.21
N GLU A 402 15.81 4.37 17.44
CA GLU A 402 16.94 5.11 18.02
C GLU A 402 16.53 6.42 18.74
N ASN A 403 15.29 6.90 18.60
CA ASN A 403 14.78 8.12 19.25
C ASN A 403 13.26 8.07 19.55
N GLY A 404 12.81 6.99 20.19
CA GLY A 404 11.39 6.67 20.41
C GLY A 404 10.85 5.70 19.35
N PHE A 405 9.68 5.10 19.59
CA PHE A 405 9.04 4.22 18.60
C PHE A 405 8.48 5.06 17.47
N ARG A 406 8.99 4.91 16.24
CA ARG A 406 8.45 5.65 15.10
C ARG A 406 8.13 4.75 13.93
N GLY A 407 6.94 4.94 13.37
CA GLY A 407 6.57 4.30 12.13
C GLY A 407 7.24 4.98 10.94
N THR A 408 7.86 4.17 10.08
CA THR A 408 8.56 4.62 8.89
C THR A 408 8.14 3.75 7.70
N VAL A 409 8.21 4.31 6.50
CA VAL A 409 7.89 3.57 5.28
C VAL A 409 9.02 3.71 4.29
N SER A 410 9.51 2.58 3.81
CA SER A 410 10.51 2.51 2.76
C SER A 410 9.90 1.90 1.52
N LYS A 411 10.29 2.39 0.35
CA LYS A 411 10.15 1.64 -0.89
C LYS A 411 11.51 1.12 -1.30
N ILE A 412 11.56 -0.17 -1.61
CA ILE A 412 12.78 -0.86 -2.00
C ILE A 412 12.55 -1.66 -3.27
N LYS A 413 13.60 -1.79 -4.08
CA LYS A 413 13.64 -2.76 -5.17
C LYS A 413 13.83 -4.17 -4.63
N MET A 414 13.52 -5.18 -5.45
CA MET A 414 13.78 -6.59 -5.12
C MET A 414 15.27 -6.89 -4.90
N ASP A 415 16.17 -6.09 -5.48
CA ASP A 415 17.61 -6.21 -5.25
C ASP A 415 18.09 -5.62 -3.90
N GLY A 416 17.19 -5.00 -3.13
CA GLY A 416 17.45 -4.36 -1.84
C GLY A 416 17.73 -2.85 -1.91
N THR A 417 17.82 -2.27 -3.10
CA THR A 417 18.05 -0.83 -3.26
C THR A 417 16.87 -0.04 -2.73
N GLN A 418 17.11 0.84 -1.74
CA GLN A 418 16.11 1.75 -1.22
C GLN A 418 15.89 2.91 -2.21
N LEU A 419 14.65 3.06 -2.68
CA LEU A 419 14.22 4.12 -3.59
C LEU A 419 13.87 5.39 -2.84
N TRP A 420 13.10 5.24 -1.76
CA TRP A 420 12.78 6.34 -0.86
C TRP A 420 12.47 5.81 0.53
N TYR A 421 12.55 6.70 1.50
CA TYR A 421 12.29 6.46 2.91
C TYR A 421 11.59 7.69 3.46
N ILE A 422 10.52 7.47 4.20
CA ILE A 422 9.73 8.55 4.79
C ILE A 422 9.42 8.26 6.24
N ILE A 423 9.21 9.35 6.99
CA ILE A 423 8.70 9.30 8.36
C ILE A 423 7.40 10.09 8.35
N PRO A 424 6.24 9.43 8.19
CA PRO A 424 4.99 10.14 8.01
C PRO A 424 4.64 11.09 9.17
N ASN A 425 5.06 10.76 10.39
CA ASN A 425 4.85 11.55 11.59
C ASN A 425 5.90 12.66 11.82
N GLY A 426 6.78 12.90 10.84
CA GLY A 426 7.87 13.86 10.94
C GLY A 426 8.97 13.46 11.94
N ILE A 427 9.89 14.38 12.19
CA ILE A 427 11.10 14.13 13.00
C ILE A 427 10.97 14.48 14.49
N GLN A 428 9.80 14.95 14.95
CA GLN A 428 9.62 15.41 16.32
C GLN A 428 9.89 14.30 17.35
N SER A 429 10.64 14.64 18.41
CA SER A 429 11.25 13.70 19.37
C SER A 429 10.28 13.00 20.33
N PHE A 430 9.01 13.37 20.35
CA PHE A 430 8.03 12.91 21.36
C PHE A 430 6.82 12.17 20.78
N ALA A 431 6.80 11.91 19.47
CA ALA A 431 5.71 11.18 18.82
C ALA A 431 5.99 9.68 18.82
N ASP A 432 5.58 8.98 19.88
CA ASP A 432 5.50 7.52 19.86
C ASP A 432 4.47 7.14 18.79
N SER A 433 4.94 6.53 17.69
CA SER A 433 4.09 6.00 16.64
C SER A 433 4.35 4.54 16.34
N TRP A 434 3.26 3.78 16.31
CA TRP A 434 3.24 2.34 16.18
C TRP A 434 2.68 1.97 14.82
N PRO A 435 3.47 1.33 13.94
CA PRO A 435 2.94 0.86 12.67
C PRO A 435 1.90 -0.25 12.87
N ILE A 436 0.84 -0.23 12.07
CA ILE A 436 -0.26 -1.20 12.18
C ILE A 436 -0.36 -2.03 10.90
N SER A 437 -0.56 -1.38 9.75
CA SER A 437 -0.74 -2.08 8.47
C SER A 437 -0.21 -1.27 7.30
N ILE A 438 0.11 -1.98 6.22
CA ILE A 438 0.44 -1.41 4.92
C ILE A 438 -0.23 -2.24 3.83
N GLN A 439 -0.84 -1.58 2.84
CA GLN A 439 -1.49 -2.26 1.73
C GLN A 439 -1.40 -1.45 0.43
N PRO A 440 -1.33 -2.13 -0.73
CA PRO A 440 -1.46 -1.46 -2.02
C PRO A 440 -2.90 -0.98 -2.20
N LEU A 441 -3.07 0.10 -2.93
CA LEU A 441 -4.37 0.61 -3.34
C LEU A 441 -4.73 0.13 -4.74
N ARG A 442 -6.04 -0.03 -4.99
CA ARG A 442 -6.62 -0.44 -6.28
C ARG A 442 -6.28 0.52 -7.40
N LYS A 443 -6.21 1.82 -7.10
CA LYS A 443 -5.96 2.91 -8.08
C LYS A 443 -4.54 3.46 -8.00
N ASP A 444 -3.56 2.60 -7.73
CA ASP A 444 -2.17 2.96 -7.49
C ASP A 444 -1.97 3.72 -6.16
N GLY A 445 -0.76 3.63 -5.61
CA GLY A 445 -0.46 4.11 -4.26
C GLY A 445 -0.41 3.01 -3.20
N ILE A 446 0.07 3.41 -2.03
CA ILE A 446 0.13 2.56 -0.83
C ILE A 446 -0.57 3.30 0.30
N LEU A 447 -1.38 2.59 1.08
CA LEU A 447 -1.90 3.06 2.35
C LEU A 447 -1.08 2.45 3.48
N ALA A 448 -0.44 3.29 4.28
CA ALA A 448 0.19 2.92 5.54
C ALA A 448 -0.61 3.50 6.71
N MET A 449 -0.93 2.66 7.69
CA MET A 449 -1.65 3.05 8.90
C MET A 449 -0.75 2.91 10.13
N MET A 450 -0.73 3.95 10.96
CA MET A 450 0.09 4.04 12.17
C MET A 450 -0.74 4.68 13.30
N ARG A 451 -0.59 4.21 14.53
CA ARG A 451 -1.09 4.90 15.73
C ARG A 451 -0.06 5.92 16.18
N ARG A 452 -0.47 7.14 16.53
CA ARG A 452 0.37 8.20 17.07
C ARG A 452 -0.15 8.58 18.46
N VAL A 453 0.68 8.37 19.48
CA VAL A 453 0.37 8.73 20.86
C VAL A 453 0.87 10.16 21.11
N ASN A 454 -0.03 11.09 21.43
CA ASN A 454 0.36 12.43 21.84
C ASN A 454 0.41 12.51 23.37
N ARG A 455 1.62 12.58 23.94
CA ARG A 455 1.80 12.76 25.39
C ARG A 455 1.71 14.24 25.74
N THR A 456 0.51 14.75 26.00
CA THR A 456 0.36 15.98 26.79
C THR A 456 0.16 15.62 28.26
N ALA A 457 0.65 16.44 29.19
CA ALA A 457 0.83 16.10 30.61
C ALA A 457 -0.47 15.79 31.40
N ILE A 458 -1.64 15.79 30.76
CA ILE A 458 -2.94 15.67 31.45
C ILE A 458 -3.92 14.73 30.72
N ASN A 459 -3.77 14.44 29.41
CA ASN A 459 -4.62 13.49 28.67
C ASN A 459 -3.80 12.75 27.58
N TYR A 460 -4.00 11.43 27.45
CA TYR A 460 -3.48 10.64 26.33
C TYR A 460 -4.43 10.82 25.13
N ASP A 461 -4.19 11.84 24.30
CA ASP A 461 -4.89 11.95 23.03
C ASP A 461 -4.18 11.03 22.02
N ASN A 462 -4.82 9.90 21.70
CA ASN A 462 -4.34 8.99 20.67
C ASN A 462 -4.91 9.41 19.31
N TYR A 463 -4.01 9.78 18.39
CA TYR A 463 -4.33 10.11 17.01
C TYR A 463 -3.93 8.95 16.12
N ASN A 464 -4.66 8.77 15.02
CA ASN A 464 -4.32 7.74 14.06
C ASN A 464 -3.94 8.38 12.74
N VAL A 465 -2.86 7.87 12.18
CA VAL A 465 -2.19 8.46 11.04
C VAL A 465 -2.32 7.50 9.89
N MET A 466 -2.88 8.01 8.80
CA MET A 466 -2.94 7.31 7.54
C MET A 466 -2.12 8.08 6.52
N SER A 467 -1.29 7.36 5.79
CA SER A 467 -0.41 7.94 4.78
C SER A 467 -0.59 7.24 3.46
N PHE A 468 -0.96 8.04 2.46
CA PHE A 468 -1.05 7.66 1.06
C PHE A 468 0.25 8.03 0.36
N LEU A 469 0.95 7.01 -0.12
CA LEU A 469 2.27 7.18 -0.68
C LEU A 469 2.26 6.87 -2.17
N PRO A 470 2.94 7.69 -2.99
CA PRO A 470 3.05 7.40 -4.40
C PRO A 470 3.92 6.16 -4.62
N VAL A 471 3.60 5.40 -5.67
CA VAL A 471 4.34 4.18 -6.00
C VAL A 471 5.51 4.44 -6.94
N ARG A 472 5.75 5.64 -7.48
CA ARG A 472 6.80 5.82 -8.52
C ARG A 472 8.23 5.89 -7.99
N GLU A 473 9.18 5.60 -8.90
CA GLU A 473 10.57 5.22 -8.62
C GLU A 473 11.45 6.32 -7.99
N ASN A 474 11.23 7.60 -8.29
CA ASN A 474 12.20 8.64 -7.93
C ASN A 474 11.69 9.73 -7.00
N GLY A 475 10.40 9.81 -6.71
CA GLY A 475 9.89 11.00 -6.03
C GLY A 475 10.15 12.34 -6.73
N VAL A 476 10.64 12.27 -7.98
CA VAL A 476 11.02 13.35 -8.87
C VAL A 476 10.46 13.01 -10.26
N LEU A 477 9.61 13.86 -10.79
CA LEU A 477 9.25 13.96 -12.20
C LEU A 477 10.37 14.76 -12.89
N LYS A 478 10.97 14.19 -13.94
CA LYS A 478 11.69 15.01 -14.93
C LYS A 478 10.69 15.68 -15.86
#